data_AF-A0A7X9CK42-F1
#
_entry.id   AF-A0A7X9CK42-F1
#
_cell.length_a   1.000
_cell.length_b   1.000
_cell.length_c   1.000
_cell.angle_alpha   90.00
_cell.angle_beta   90.00
_cell.angle_gamma   90.00
#
_symmetry.space_group_name_H-M   'P 1'
#
loop_
_entity.id
_entity.type
_entity.pdbx_description
1 polymer ?
#
loop_
_entity_poly.entity_id
_entity_poly.type
_entity_poly.pdbx_seq_one_letter_code
_entity_poly.pdbx_strand_id
1 'polypeptide(L)'
;MEINALKKRDGIDSDKKLIDLHVQFEKLLSELRKRELPDEVVQSINTNIDLIDPTLGSEKEYLKQLRKTQADILSLTEKKLKLVPKNHFRNIWMALGIAAFGVPLGVAFGAGLGNMAFIGIGLPIGIPIGLAIGTALDKKAAEEGRQLDVEIIH
;
A
#
# COMPACT_ATOMS: atom_id res chain seq x y z
N MET A 1 9.94 -13.41 -19.45
CA MET A 1 10.65 -13.85 -18.21
C MET A 1 9.62 -14.18 -17.11
N GLU A 2 10.00 -14.94 -16.08
CA GLU A 2 9.13 -15.24 -14.93
C GLU A 2 9.59 -14.51 -13.65
N ILE A 3 8.64 -14.20 -12.75
CA ILE A 3 8.93 -13.58 -11.45
C ILE A 3 9.39 -14.64 -10.44
N ASN A 4 10.56 -14.42 -9.85
CA ASN A 4 11.17 -15.29 -8.84
C ASN A 4 10.28 -15.46 -7.58
N ALA A 5 10.44 -16.57 -6.86
CA ALA A 5 9.83 -16.77 -5.55
C ALA A 5 10.62 -16.03 -4.45
N LEU A 6 9.97 -15.68 -3.33
CA LEU A 6 10.72 -15.12 -2.19
C LEU A 6 11.58 -16.21 -1.56
N LYS A 7 12.79 -15.81 -1.17
CA LYS A 7 13.67 -16.65 -0.36
C LYS A 7 13.08 -16.76 1.04
N LYS A 8 12.88 -17.99 1.52
CA LYS A 8 12.45 -18.25 2.90
C LYS A 8 13.65 -18.12 3.84
N ARG A 9 13.41 -17.53 5.02
CA ARG A 9 14.34 -17.54 6.15
C ARG A 9 14.00 -18.73 7.05
N ASP A 10 15.00 -19.43 7.53
CA ASP A 10 14.80 -20.49 8.52
C ASP A 10 14.35 -19.86 9.85
N GLY A 11 13.33 -20.43 10.49
CA GLY A 11 12.82 -19.94 11.77
C GLY A 11 11.82 -18.77 11.70
N ILE A 12 11.23 -18.50 10.52
CA ILE A 12 10.11 -17.53 10.37
C ILE A 12 8.92 -17.83 11.31
N ASP A 13 8.80 -19.08 11.78
CA ASP A 13 7.63 -19.62 12.48
C ASP A 13 7.31 -18.99 13.85
N SER A 14 8.20 -18.14 14.39
CA SER A 14 8.03 -17.52 15.71
C SER A 14 7.41 -16.10 15.69
N ASP A 15 7.55 -15.33 14.60
CA ASP A 15 7.04 -13.96 14.50
C ASP A 15 5.82 -13.87 13.57
N LYS A 16 4.64 -13.75 14.17
CA LYS A 16 3.36 -13.57 13.47
C LYS A 16 3.39 -12.43 12.45
N LYS A 17 4.00 -11.28 12.76
CA LYS A 17 4.03 -10.13 11.83
C LYS A 17 4.84 -10.43 10.59
N LEU A 18 5.92 -11.18 10.75
CA LEU A 18 6.80 -11.57 9.67
C LEU A 18 6.14 -12.63 8.79
N ILE A 19 5.45 -13.61 9.40
CA ILE A 19 4.62 -14.59 8.69
C ILE A 19 3.55 -13.88 7.85
N ASP A 20 2.77 -12.99 8.47
CA ASP A 20 1.68 -12.27 7.80
C ASP A 20 2.20 -11.45 6.61
N LEU A 21 3.34 -10.76 6.78
CA LEU A 21 3.99 -10.01 5.71
C LEU A 21 4.47 -10.92 4.58
N HIS A 22 5.11 -12.05 4.90
CA HIS A 22 5.62 -12.99 3.90
C HIS A 22 4.47 -13.58 3.07
N VAL A 23 3.37 -13.99 3.72
CA VAL A 23 2.16 -14.49 3.05
C VAL A 23 1.55 -13.43 2.14
N GLN A 24 1.44 -12.19 2.63
CA GLN A 24 0.91 -11.08 1.83
C GLN A 24 1.80 -10.76 0.62
N PHE A 25 3.12 -10.81 0.79
CA PHE A 25 4.07 -10.55 -0.28
C PHE A 25 4.06 -11.67 -1.32
N GLU A 26 4.02 -12.94 -0.92
CA GLU A 26 3.81 -14.04 -1.87
C GLU A 26 2.48 -13.92 -2.63
N LYS A 27 1.41 -13.50 -1.94
CA LYS A 27 0.13 -13.22 -2.59
C LYS A 27 0.28 -12.13 -3.66
N LEU A 28 0.97 -11.03 -3.36
CA LEU A 28 1.27 -9.98 -4.34
C LEU A 28 2.03 -10.52 -5.55
N LEU A 29 3.11 -11.29 -5.34
CA LEU A 29 3.89 -11.85 -6.45
C LEU A 29 3.04 -12.82 -7.28
N SER A 30 2.18 -13.62 -6.65
CA SER A 30 1.28 -14.53 -7.35
C SER A 30 0.27 -13.79 -8.24
N GLU A 31 -0.26 -12.66 -7.77
CA GLU A 31 -1.16 -11.81 -8.56
C GLU A 31 -0.44 -11.15 -9.73
N LEU A 32 0.82 -10.74 -9.54
CA LEU A 32 1.65 -10.19 -10.61
C LEU A 32 2.00 -11.24 -11.67
N ARG A 33 2.28 -12.49 -11.28
CA ARG A 33 2.54 -13.61 -12.21
C ARG A 33 1.35 -13.94 -13.11
N LYS A 34 0.11 -13.62 -12.69
CA LYS A 34 -1.11 -13.80 -13.49
C LYS A 34 -1.30 -12.74 -14.58
N ARG A 35 -0.45 -11.71 -14.63
CA ARG A 35 -0.56 -10.59 -15.57
C ARG A 35 0.52 -10.70 -16.64
N GLU A 36 0.23 -10.20 -17.83
CA GLU A 36 1.23 -9.99 -18.87
C GLU A 36 2.02 -8.71 -18.54
N LEU A 37 3.28 -8.88 -18.10
CA LEU A 37 4.16 -7.79 -17.70
C LEU A 37 5.31 -7.65 -18.70
N PRO A 38 5.75 -6.42 -19.03
CA PRO A 38 6.97 -6.21 -19.81
C PRO A 38 8.20 -6.82 -19.13
N ASP A 39 9.12 -7.41 -19.90
CA ASP A 39 10.32 -8.05 -19.37
C ASP A 39 11.18 -7.10 -18.51
N GLU A 40 11.24 -5.80 -18.86
CA GLU A 40 11.92 -4.77 -18.06
C GLU A 40 11.36 -4.68 -16.63
N VAL A 41 10.03 -4.78 -16.49
CA VAL A 41 9.36 -4.74 -15.19
C VAL A 41 9.62 -6.03 -14.42
N VAL A 42 9.56 -7.19 -15.08
CA VAL A 42 9.86 -8.49 -14.46
C VAL A 42 11.31 -8.53 -13.97
N GLN A 43 12.26 -8.04 -14.76
CA GLN A 43 13.67 -7.96 -14.38
C GLN A 43 13.88 -7.04 -13.17
N SER A 44 13.18 -5.90 -13.13
CA SER A 44 13.24 -4.97 -11.99
C SER A 44 12.65 -5.59 -10.72
N ILE A 45 11.54 -6.33 -10.83
CA ILE A 45 10.94 -7.08 -9.72
C ILE A 45 11.92 -8.15 -9.21
N ASN A 46 12.52 -8.94 -10.10
CA ASN A 46 13.47 -9.98 -9.72
C ASN A 46 14.71 -9.40 -9.04
N THR A 47 15.23 -8.28 -9.55
CA THR A 47 16.33 -7.54 -8.91
C THR A 47 15.99 -7.15 -7.47
N ASN A 48 14.78 -6.63 -7.25
CA ASN A 48 14.30 -6.29 -5.90
C ASN A 48 14.18 -7.52 -5.00
N ILE A 49 13.66 -8.63 -5.52
CA ILE A 49 13.56 -9.90 -4.77
C ILE A 49 14.95 -10.43 -4.41
N ASP A 50 15.93 -10.32 -5.31
CA ASP A 50 17.28 -10.83 -5.10
C ASP A 50 18.03 -10.07 -4.01
N LEU A 51 17.68 -8.80 -3.77
CA LEU A 51 18.21 -8.00 -2.66
C LEU A 51 17.80 -8.54 -1.29
N ILE A 52 16.73 -9.33 -1.19
CA ILE A 52 16.31 -9.93 0.07
C ILE A 52 17.31 -11.01 0.47
N ASP A 53 17.98 -10.78 1.61
CA ASP A 53 18.92 -11.74 2.20
C ASP A 53 18.30 -12.33 3.47
N PRO A 54 17.82 -13.59 3.43
CA PRO A 54 17.21 -14.23 4.59
C PRO A 54 18.20 -14.44 5.74
N THR A 55 19.50 -14.46 5.47
CA THR A 55 20.55 -14.74 6.47
C THR A 55 21.11 -13.47 7.11
N LEU A 56 20.86 -12.31 6.50
CA LEU A 56 21.44 -11.05 6.95
C LEU A 56 20.64 -10.44 8.11
N GLY A 57 21.37 -10.10 9.17
CA GLY A 57 20.86 -9.30 10.27
C GLY A 57 19.80 -10.00 11.13
N SER A 58 19.25 -9.21 12.05
CA SER A 58 18.17 -9.56 12.95
C SER A 58 16.83 -9.75 12.22
N GLU A 59 15.86 -10.42 12.86
CA GLU A 59 14.49 -10.56 12.35
C GLU A 59 13.86 -9.20 12.02
N LYS A 60 14.13 -8.18 12.84
CA LYS A 60 13.64 -6.81 12.62
C LYS A 60 14.22 -6.17 11.35
N GLU A 61 15.50 -6.42 11.06
CA GLU A 61 16.15 -5.92 9.85
C GLU A 61 15.61 -6.63 8.61
N TYR A 62 15.43 -7.95 8.68
CA TYR A 62 14.79 -8.72 7.61
C TYR A 62 13.35 -8.28 7.36
N LEU A 63 12.56 -8.06 8.41
CA LEU A 63 11.21 -7.52 8.31
C LEU A 63 11.18 -6.14 7.63
N LYS A 64 12.14 -5.27 7.97
CA LYS A 64 12.29 -3.95 7.32
C LYS A 64 12.65 -4.09 5.84
N GLN A 65 13.54 -5.03 5.50
CA GLN A 65 13.94 -5.30 4.12
C GLN A 65 12.77 -5.85 3.29
N LEU A 66 11.99 -6.79 3.84
CA LEU A 66 10.77 -7.31 3.19
C LEU A 66 9.76 -6.19 2.91
N ARG A 67 9.43 -5.36 3.92
CA ARG A 67 8.49 -4.24 3.75
C ARG A 67 8.97 -3.26 2.69
N LYS A 68 10.25 -2.90 2.73
CA LYS A 68 10.85 -1.98 1.75
C LYS A 68 10.73 -2.54 0.34
N THR A 69 11.12 -3.81 0.15
CA THR A 69 11.09 -4.46 -1.16
C THR A 69 9.66 -4.57 -1.71
N GLN A 70 8.70 -4.94 -0.86
CA GLN A 70 7.29 -4.99 -1.22
C GLN A 70 6.77 -3.60 -1.64
N ALA A 71 7.12 -2.54 -0.90
CA ALA A 71 6.75 -1.16 -1.22
C ALA A 71 7.40 -0.68 -2.53
N ASP A 72 8.67 -1.03 -2.78
CA ASP A 72 9.37 -0.67 -4.01
C ASP A 72 8.73 -1.34 -5.24
N ILE A 73 8.34 -2.61 -5.12
CA ILE A 73 7.60 -3.33 -6.17
C ILE A 73 6.22 -2.72 -6.40
N LEU A 74 5.47 -2.39 -5.35
CA LEU A 74 4.17 -1.72 -5.47
C LEU A 74 4.30 -0.36 -6.17
N SER A 75 5.30 0.44 -5.79
CA SER A 75 5.58 1.73 -6.44
C SER A 75 5.96 1.55 -7.92
N LEU A 76 6.74 0.52 -8.24
CA LEU A 76 7.12 0.20 -9.62
C LEU A 76 5.89 -0.15 -10.47
N THR A 77 5.05 -1.08 -9.99
CA THR A 77 3.87 -1.56 -10.71
C THR A 77 2.80 -0.47 -10.84
N GLU A 78 2.64 0.37 -9.82
CA GLU A 78 1.78 1.56 -9.88
C GLU A 78 2.30 2.56 -10.92
N LYS A 79 3.58 2.89 -10.92
CA LYS A 79 4.13 3.92 -11.82
C LYS A 79 4.14 3.48 -13.28
N LYS A 80 4.65 2.27 -13.55
CA LYS A 80 4.85 1.76 -14.92
C LYS A 80 3.58 1.18 -15.53
N LEU A 81 2.74 0.52 -14.72
CA LEU A 81 1.61 -0.26 -15.22
C LEU A 81 0.26 0.18 -14.66
N LYS A 82 0.24 1.17 -13.75
CA LYS A 82 -0.97 1.64 -13.06
C LYS A 82 -1.66 0.53 -12.27
N LEU A 83 -0.98 -0.58 -11.98
CA LEU A 83 -1.48 -1.68 -11.19
C LEU A 83 -1.42 -1.32 -9.71
N VAL A 84 -2.51 -1.56 -8.98
CA VAL A 84 -2.62 -1.20 -7.56
C VAL A 84 -3.28 -2.34 -6.77
N PRO A 85 -2.95 -2.51 -5.48
CA PRO A 85 -3.64 -3.46 -4.62
C PRO A 85 -5.08 -2.98 -4.31
N LYS A 86 -5.88 -3.86 -3.72
CA LYS A 86 -7.18 -3.49 -3.15
C LYS A 86 -7.03 -2.43 -2.06
N ASN A 87 -8.00 -1.53 -2.00
CA ASN A 87 -8.08 -0.43 -1.02
C ASN A 87 -6.89 0.55 -1.06
N HIS A 88 -6.11 0.59 -2.14
CA HIS A 88 -4.93 1.46 -2.26
C HIS A 88 -5.31 2.93 -2.10
N PHE A 89 -6.24 3.40 -2.92
CA PHE A 89 -6.65 4.81 -2.89
C PHE A 89 -7.50 5.12 -1.67
N ARG A 90 -8.35 4.19 -1.23
CA ARG A 90 -9.09 4.31 0.03
C ARG A 90 -8.15 4.58 1.21
N ASN A 91 -7.07 3.81 1.34
CA ASN A 91 -6.13 3.97 2.46
C ASN A 91 -5.38 5.31 2.38
N ILE A 92 -4.95 5.72 1.18
CA ILE A 92 -4.33 7.03 0.95
C ILE A 92 -5.29 8.17 1.31
N TRP A 93 -6.53 8.12 0.80
CA TRP A 93 -7.52 9.18 1.00
C TRP A 93 -8.14 9.19 2.39
N MET A 94 -8.02 8.13 3.17
CA MET A 94 -8.40 8.16 4.59
C MET A 94 -7.55 9.17 5.37
N ALA A 95 -6.25 9.23 5.11
CA ALA A 95 -5.36 10.24 5.70
C ALA A 95 -5.49 11.59 5.00
N LEU A 96 -5.51 11.61 3.66
CA LEU A 96 -5.59 12.86 2.91
C LEU A 96 -6.94 13.57 3.08
N GLY A 97 -8.04 12.87 3.31
CA GLY A 97 -9.36 13.49 3.49
C GLY A 97 -9.41 14.43 4.70
N ILE A 98 -8.69 14.07 5.76
CA ILE A 98 -8.49 14.94 6.92
C ILE A 98 -7.71 16.19 6.52
N ALA A 99 -6.58 16.04 5.84
CA ALA A 99 -5.72 17.18 5.48
C ALA A 99 -6.36 18.10 4.42
N ALA A 100 -7.00 17.51 3.41
CA ALA A 100 -7.56 18.21 2.25
C ALA A 100 -8.94 18.82 2.52
N PHE A 101 -9.75 18.20 3.38
CA PHE A 101 -11.12 18.68 3.67
C PHE A 101 -11.32 18.96 5.15
N GLY A 102 -10.92 18.03 6.03
CA GLY A 102 -11.21 18.16 7.45
C GLY A 102 -10.57 19.39 8.09
N VAL A 103 -9.27 19.59 7.91
CA VAL A 103 -8.56 20.75 8.47
C VAL A 103 -9.09 22.08 7.89
N PRO A 104 -9.20 22.27 6.56
CA PRO A 104 -9.76 23.50 6.00
C PRO A 104 -11.20 23.79 6.47
N LEU A 105 -12.08 22.79 6.49
CA LEU A 105 -13.45 22.94 6.98
C LEU A 105 -13.47 23.30 8.47
N GLY A 106 -12.65 22.64 9.27
CA GLY A 106 -12.49 22.94 10.69
C GLY A 106 -12.06 24.39 10.92
N VAL A 107 -11.07 24.87 10.16
CA VAL A 107 -10.63 26.28 10.22
C VAL A 107 -11.77 27.24 9.84
N ALA A 108 -12.53 26.93 8.79
CA ALA A 108 -13.67 27.74 8.39
C ALA A 108 -14.75 27.82 9.48
N PHE A 109 -15.08 26.69 10.13
CA PHE A 109 -16.02 26.67 11.27
C PHE A 109 -15.46 27.40 12.49
N GLY A 110 -14.18 27.19 12.83
CA GLY A 110 -13.54 27.85 13.96
C GLY A 110 -13.51 29.37 13.82
N ALA A 111 -13.18 29.86 12.62
CA ALA A 111 -13.22 31.28 12.30
C ALA A 111 -14.65 31.83 12.25
N GLY A 112 -15.57 31.14 11.57
CA GLY A 112 -16.96 31.59 11.41
C GLY A 112 -17.77 31.60 12.70
N LEU A 113 -17.48 30.71 13.64
CA LEU A 113 -18.10 30.65 14.97
C LEU A 113 -17.35 31.44 16.04
N GLY A 114 -16.24 32.10 15.69
CA GLY A 114 -15.41 32.88 16.61
C GLY A 114 -14.75 32.05 17.72
N ASN A 115 -14.64 30.73 17.54
CA ASN A 115 -14.06 29.82 18.53
C ASN A 115 -13.29 28.70 17.84
N MET A 116 -11.96 28.77 17.92
CA MET A 116 -11.06 27.78 17.30
C MET A 116 -11.14 26.37 17.92
N ALA A 117 -11.83 26.20 19.06
CA ALA A 117 -12.17 24.85 19.55
C ALA A 117 -13.01 24.06 18.53
N PHE A 118 -13.75 24.74 17.64
CA PHE A 118 -14.53 24.11 16.59
C PHE A 118 -13.73 23.59 15.39
N ILE A 119 -12.40 23.79 15.35
CA ILE A 119 -11.54 23.17 14.31
C ILE A 119 -11.71 21.64 14.31
N GLY A 120 -11.92 21.04 15.48
CA GLY A 120 -12.13 19.61 15.61
C GLY A 120 -13.34 19.06 14.85
N ILE A 121 -14.37 19.88 14.56
CA ILE A 121 -15.57 19.47 13.81
C ILE A 121 -15.22 19.06 12.37
N GLY A 122 -14.17 19.65 11.81
CA GLY A 122 -13.77 19.34 10.45
C GLY A 122 -13.27 17.90 10.28
N LEU A 123 -12.63 17.31 11.29
CA LEU A 123 -12.03 15.97 11.17
C LEU A 123 -13.10 14.87 10.93
N PRO A 124 -14.20 14.79 11.70
CA PRO A 124 -15.30 13.87 11.40
C PRO A 124 -15.95 14.05 10.03
N ILE A 125 -15.84 15.23 9.41
CA ILE A 125 -16.40 15.51 8.07
C ILE A 125 -15.40 15.12 6.97
N GLY A 126 -14.12 15.41 7.18
CA GLY A 126 -13.07 15.12 6.18
C GLY A 126 -12.85 13.63 5.95
N ILE A 127 -13.03 12.80 6.98
CA ILE A 127 -12.83 11.34 6.87
C ILE A 127 -13.84 10.69 5.90
N PRO A 128 -15.18 10.85 6.04
CA PRO A 128 -16.14 10.31 5.08
C PRO A 128 -15.93 10.78 3.64
N ILE A 129 -15.55 12.05 3.44
CA ILE A 129 -15.27 12.60 2.11
C ILE A 129 -14.06 11.90 1.50
N GLY A 130 -12.96 11.80 2.26
CA GLY A 130 -11.77 11.06 1.85
C GLY A 130 -12.09 9.60 1.51
N LEU A 131 -12.83 8.92 2.39
CA LEU A 131 -13.25 7.53 2.18
C LEU A 131 -14.06 7.36 0.89
N ALA A 132 -15.01 8.26 0.61
CA ALA A 132 -15.82 8.22 -0.60
C ALA A 132 -14.96 8.40 -1.87
N ILE A 133 -14.06 9.40 -1.89
CA ILE A 133 -13.16 9.65 -3.02
C ILE A 133 -12.22 8.47 -3.25
N GLY A 134 -11.57 7.99 -2.19
CA GLY A 134 -10.64 6.87 -2.28
C GLY A 134 -11.33 5.59 -2.77
N THR A 135 -12.52 5.30 -2.25
CA THR A 135 -13.33 4.14 -2.69
C THR A 135 -13.74 4.25 -4.16
N ALA A 136 -14.10 5.45 -4.63
CA ALA A 136 -14.43 5.67 -6.04
C ALA A 136 -13.21 5.44 -6.96
N LEU A 137 -12.02 5.85 -6.54
CA LEU A 137 -10.77 5.62 -7.28
C LEU A 137 -10.39 4.13 -7.31
N ASP A 138 -10.56 3.40 -6.21
CA ASP A 138 -10.36 1.95 -6.17
C ASP A 138 -11.38 1.22 -7.07
N LYS A 139 -12.64 1.65 -7.07
CA LYS A 139 -13.67 1.10 -7.97
C LYS A 139 -13.28 1.32 -9.43
N LYS A 140 -12.84 2.52 -9.79
CA LYS A 140 -12.34 2.83 -11.13
C LYS A 140 -11.14 1.96 -11.52
N ALA A 141 -10.19 1.74 -10.62
CA ALA A 141 -9.05 0.86 -10.88
C ALA A 141 -9.48 -0.60 -11.09
N ALA A 142 -10.51 -1.07 -10.38
CA ALA A 142 -11.08 -2.40 -10.59
C ALA A 142 -11.80 -2.50 -11.95
N GLU A 143 -12.63 -1.52 -12.31
CA GLU A 143 -13.35 -1.45 -13.59
C GLU A 143 -12.39 -1.41 -14.79
N GLU A 144 -11.25 -0.73 -14.65
CA GLU A 144 -10.20 -0.69 -15.67
C GLU A 144 -9.28 -1.94 -15.66
N GLY A 145 -9.57 -2.95 -14.84
CA GLY A 145 -8.80 -4.19 -14.76
C GLY A 145 -7.40 -4.05 -14.12
N ARG A 146 -7.12 -2.90 -13.50
CA ARG A 146 -5.82 -2.55 -12.92
C ARG A 146 -5.65 -2.95 -11.45
N GLN A 147 -6.72 -3.40 -10.79
CA GLN A 147 -6.65 -3.82 -9.40
C GLN A 147 -6.14 -5.27 -9.27
N LEU A 148 -5.15 -5.48 -8.41
CA LEU A 148 -4.64 -6.80 -8.02
C LEU A 148 -5.49 -7.37 -6.88
N ASP A 149 -5.72 -8.69 -6.87
CA ASP A 149 -6.50 -9.33 -5.79
C ASP A 149 -5.67 -9.57 -4.52
N VAL A 150 -5.04 -8.52 -4.02
CA VAL A 150 -4.26 -8.50 -2.78
C VAL A 150 -4.51 -7.19 -2.05
N GLU A 151 -4.58 -7.25 -0.73
CA GLU A 151 -4.67 -6.08 0.14
C GLU A 151 -3.38 -5.94 0.94
N ILE A 152 -2.86 -4.72 1.04
CA ILE A 152 -1.60 -4.42 1.74
C ILE A 152 -1.91 -3.80 3.09
N ILE A 153 -1.79 -4.63 4.13
CA ILE A 153 -1.94 -4.29 5.54
C ILE A 153 -0.55 -3.97 6.10
N HIS A 154 -0.40 -2.78 6.68
CA HIS A 154 0.86 -2.27 7.23
C HIS A 154 1.00 -2.54 8.73
#